data_AF-A0A8I1NGI1-F1
#
_entry.id   AF-A0A8I1NGI1-F1
#
_cell.length_a   1.000
_cell.length_b   1.000
_cell.length_c   1.000
_cell.angle_alpha   90.00
_cell.angle_beta   90.00
_cell.angle_gamma   90.00
#
_symmetry.space_group_name_H-M   'P 1'
#
loop_
_entity.id
_entity.type
_entity.pdbx_description
1 polymer ?
#
loop_
_entity_poly.entity_id
_entity_poly.type
_entity_poly.pdbx_seq_one_letter_code
_entity_poly.pdbx_strand_id
1 'polypeptide(L)'
;MSRPALKVGALIAAILGLLACLALAALTGAAGEADGKSNRRAVLGASKVRVTPNCGTKAGSRSCFVEGKITGYQSLQRGTTGRNFVVPYRRGKVVTWSISLSNPTRRDSQSFGPAQQPYFNKLFGSPSRAGISVLRQTNKKGNPVFRLIRRSALQTLNPYFGTTVHFALVKPLNVIRGDVVALTIPTWAPAFWTPYACAASRSGDVVNPARCETASRNNTWRASRQSGRCSIGTDDFDRPNKALQESRPQQKLNSRRQYGCYYKAARLLYTATVVAR
;
A
#
# COMPACT_ATOMS: atom_id res chain seq x y z
N MET A 1 36.91 75.47 -13.07
CA MET A 1 35.62 74.86 -12.67
C MET A 1 35.55 73.44 -13.24
N SER A 2 35.04 72.49 -12.45
CA SER A 2 34.50 71.17 -12.87
C SER A 2 35.42 69.93 -12.99
N ARG A 3 35.75 69.40 -11.80
CA ARG A 3 35.91 67.99 -11.33
C ARG A 3 35.81 66.80 -12.33
N PRO A 4 36.81 65.88 -12.33
CA PRO A 4 36.63 64.46 -12.66
C PRO A 4 36.86 63.61 -11.40
N ALA A 5 35.84 63.40 -10.58
CA ALA A 5 35.97 62.59 -9.36
C ALA A 5 34.65 61.90 -9.03
N LEU A 6 34.16 61.03 -9.90
CA LEU A 6 32.96 60.24 -9.60
C LEU A 6 32.85 58.96 -10.44
N LYS A 7 33.96 58.22 -10.66
CA LYS A 7 33.89 56.89 -11.29
C LYS A 7 34.81 55.82 -10.69
N VAL A 8 35.52 56.11 -9.59
CA VAL A 8 36.43 55.13 -8.95
C VAL A 8 35.83 54.51 -7.68
N GLY A 9 34.89 55.18 -7.01
CA GLY A 9 34.25 54.67 -5.78
C GLY A 9 33.22 53.55 -5.98
N ALA A 10 32.64 53.42 -7.17
CA ALA A 10 31.58 52.44 -7.43
C ALA A 10 32.12 51.02 -7.70
N LEU A 11 33.36 50.89 -8.17
CA LEU A 11 33.96 49.58 -8.47
C LEU A 11 34.54 48.88 -7.24
N ILE A 12 35.00 49.63 -6.23
CA ILE A 12 35.59 49.05 -5.01
C ILE A 12 34.49 48.51 -4.06
N ALA A 13 33.31 49.14 -4.04
CA ALA A 13 32.17 48.65 -3.27
C ALA A 13 31.56 47.34 -3.82
N ALA A 14 31.64 47.11 -5.14
CA ALA A 14 31.11 45.90 -5.77
C ALA A 14 31.95 44.65 -5.50
N ILE A 15 33.28 44.80 -5.33
CA ILE A 15 34.20 43.67 -5.11
C ILE A 15 34.19 43.21 -3.64
N LEU A 16 33.99 44.12 -2.68
CA LEU A 16 33.85 43.77 -1.27
C LEU A 16 32.48 43.16 -0.93
N GLY A 17 31.41 43.51 -1.66
CA GLY A 17 30.10 42.86 -1.52
C GLY A 17 30.08 41.40 -1.99
N LEU A 18 30.85 41.07 -3.03
CA LEU A 18 30.93 39.70 -3.55
C LEU A 18 31.74 38.75 -2.65
N LEU A 19 32.75 39.25 -1.94
CA LEU A 19 33.53 38.45 -0.98
C LEU A 19 32.77 38.16 0.32
N ALA A 20 31.87 39.06 0.75
CA ALA A 20 31.01 38.82 1.91
C ALA A 20 29.92 37.77 1.64
N CYS A 21 29.44 37.64 0.39
CA CYS A 21 28.51 36.58 0.00
C CYS A 21 29.19 35.20 -0.19
N LEU A 22 30.49 35.17 -0.50
CA LEU A 22 31.25 33.92 -0.60
C LEU A 22 31.73 33.39 0.77
N ALA A 23 31.90 34.25 1.78
CA ALA A 23 32.24 33.83 3.14
C ALA A 23 31.02 33.29 3.93
N LEU A 24 29.80 33.71 3.61
CA LEU A 24 28.58 33.21 4.26
C LEU A 24 28.08 31.86 3.70
N ALA A 25 28.62 31.39 2.58
CA ALA A 25 28.36 30.06 2.04
C ALA A 25 29.21 28.95 2.71
N ALA A 26 30.22 29.32 3.52
CA ALA A 26 31.11 28.37 4.19
C ALA A 26 30.67 28.01 5.64
N LEU A 27 29.61 28.64 6.17
CA LEU A 27 29.10 28.38 7.54
C LEU A 27 27.67 27.82 7.58
N THR A 28 27.01 27.56 6.45
CA THR A 28 25.84 26.69 6.44
C THR A 28 26.34 25.27 6.65
N GLY A 29 26.20 24.82 7.89
CA GLY A 29 26.72 23.55 8.36
C GLY A 29 26.46 22.41 7.39
N ALA A 30 27.34 21.41 7.48
CA ALA A 30 27.07 20.07 7.03
C ALA A 30 25.65 19.68 7.45
N ALA A 31 24.68 19.94 6.57
CA ALA A 31 23.57 19.06 6.39
C ALA A 31 24.27 17.75 6.08
N GLY A 32 24.44 16.93 7.12
CA GLY A 32 24.79 15.55 6.91
C GLY A 32 23.76 15.07 5.93
N GLU A 33 24.18 14.94 4.66
CA GLU A 33 23.61 13.95 3.78
C GLU A 33 23.64 12.71 4.64
N ALA A 34 22.48 12.37 5.19
CA ALA A 34 22.23 11.04 5.67
C ALA A 34 22.26 10.20 4.39
N ASP A 35 23.47 9.98 3.87
CA ASP A 35 23.81 9.09 2.79
C ASP A 35 23.41 7.73 3.34
N GLY A 36 22.16 7.38 3.07
CA GLY A 36 21.58 6.10 3.39
C GLY A 36 22.16 5.05 2.46
N LYS A 37 23.49 4.92 2.38
CA LYS A 37 24.21 3.77 1.81
C LYS A 37 24.07 2.57 2.74
N SER A 38 22.83 2.19 2.97
CA SER A 38 22.53 0.84 3.38
C SER A 38 22.48 0.00 2.12
N ASN A 39 23.57 -0.73 1.84
CA ASN A 39 23.62 -1.69 0.73
C ASN A 39 22.63 -2.87 0.92
N ARG A 40 21.96 -2.93 2.08
CA ARG A 40 21.04 -3.99 2.46
C ARG A 40 19.59 -3.52 2.31
N ARG A 41 19.03 -3.84 1.14
CA ARG A 41 17.65 -3.54 0.75
C ARG A 41 16.83 -4.82 0.64
N ALA A 42 15.62 -4.80 1.19
CA ALA A 42 14.62 -5.84 0.99
C ALA A 42 13.34 -5.24 0.41
N VAL A 43 12.74 -5.91 -0.58
CA VAL A 43 11.43 -5.53 -1.12
C VAL A 43 10.41 -6.54 -0.59
N LEU A 44 9.72 -6.14 0.46
CA LEU A 44 8.64 -6.92 1.05
C LEU A 44 7.49 -7.03 0.03
N GLY A 45 6.86 -8.19 -0.07
CA GLY A 45 5.79 -8.46 -1.03
C GLY A 45 6.26 -8.82 -2.44
N ALA A 46 7.55 -8.71 -2.75
CA ALA A 46 8.10 -9.15 -4.04
C ALA A 46 7.94 -10.66 -4.21
N SER A 47 7.60 -11.12 -5.42
CA SER A 47 7.45 -12.55 -5.73
C SER A 47 7.92 -12.86 -7.14
N LYS A 48 8.50 -14.06 -7.31
CA LYS A 48 8.86 -14.61 -8.62
C LYS A 48 7.62 -14.90 -9.49
N VAL A 49 6.47 -15.14 -8.87
CA VAL A 49 5.20 -15.40 -9.57
C VAL A 49 4.42 -14.09 -9.70
N ARG A 50 4.38 -13.55 -10.91
CA ARG A 50 3.62 -12.33 -11.22
C ARG A 50 2.15 -12.65 -11.43
N VAL A 51 1.28 -11.79 -10.91
CA VAL A 51 -0.17 -11.83 -11.12
C VAL A 51 -0.67 -10.42 -11.38
N THR A 52 -1.86 -10.29 -11.96
CA THR A 52 -2.49 -9.00 -12.25
C THR A 52 -3.76 -8.83 -11.44
N PRO A 53 -4.10 -7.60 -11.00
CA PRO A 53 -5.33 -7.36 -10.26
C PRO A 53 -6.57 -7.69 -11.10
N ASN A 54 -7.62 -8.16 -10.44
CA ASN A 54 -8.92 -8.43 -11.05
C ASN A 54 -9.71 -7.10 -11.16
N CYS A 55 -10.70 -7.02 -12.04
CA CYS A 55 -11.45 -5.80 -12.46
C CYS A 55 -10.94 -5.11 -13.74
N GLY A 56 -11.80 -4.24 -14.28
CA GLY A 56 -11.69 -3.62 -15.60
C GLY A 56 -12.26 -4.46 -16.73
N THR A 57 -11.89 -4.13 -17.97
CA THR A 57 -12.35 -4.85 -19.17
C THR A 57 -11.86 -6.30 -19.24
N LYS A 58 -10.79 -6.62 -18.50
CA LYS A 58 -10.27 -8.00 -18.37
C LYS A 58 -11.04 -8.84 -17.34
N ALA A 59 -12.00 -8.24 -16.62
CA ALA A 59 -12.84 -8.92 -15.63
C ALA A 59 -13.80 -9.96 -16.23
N GLY A 60 -14.11 -9.89 -17.53
CA GLY A 60 -14.88 -10.95 -18.20
C GLY A 60 -14.24 -12.34 -18.08
N SER A 61 -12.93 -12.41 -17.85
CA SER A 61 -12.19 -13.66 -17.60
C SER A 61 -11.94 -13.98 -16.12
N ARG A 62 -12.26 -13.06 -15.19
CA ARG A 62 -12.04 -13.17 -13.74
C ARG A 62 -13.03 -12.31 -12.96
N SER A 63 -13.73 -12.90 -11.99
CA SER A 63 -14.58 -12.15 -11.06
C SER A 63 -13.83 -10.93 -10.48
N CYS A 64 -14.43 -9.75 -10.65
CA CYS A 64 -13.87 -8.48 -10.19
C CYS A 64 -14.01 -8.39 -8.67
N PHE A 65 -12.88 -8.35 -7.98
CA PHE A 65 -12.83 -8.20 -6.52
C PHE A 65 -11.93 -7.01 -6.16
N VAL A 66 -12.41 -6.21 -5.22
CA VAL A 66 -11.63 -5.15 -4.57
C VAL A 66 -11.69 -5.37 -3.07
N GLU A 67 -10.67 -4.90 -2.36
CA GLU A 67 -10.71 -4.85 -0.90
C GLU A 67 -10.95 -3.43 -0.42
N GLY A 68 -11.66 -3.32 0.70
CA GLY A 68 -12.00 -2.04 1.29
C GLY A 68 -12.21 -2.10 2.79
N LYS A 69 -12.06 -0.94 3.43
CA LYS A 69 -12.20 -0.71 4.88
C LYS A 69 -11.35 -1.67 5.74
N ILE A 70 -10.10 -1.89 5.37
CA ILE A 70 -9.18 -2.81 6.05
C ILE A 70 -7.77 -2.27 6.20
N THR A 71 -7.03 -2.85 7.14
CA THR A 71 -5.58 -2.97 7.07
C THR A 71 -5.23 -4.45 6.92
N GLY A 72 -4.38 -4.83 5.96
CA GLY A 72 -4.08 -6.23 5.69
C GLY A 72 -2.71 -6.51 5.10
N TYR A 73 -2.26 -7.77 5.20
CA TYR A 73 -0.97 -8.23 4.71
C TYR A 73 -1.01 -9.71 4.29
N GLN A 74 -0.18 -10.12 3.32
CA GLN A 74 -0.06 -11.55 3.00
C GLN A 74 0.64 -12.28 4.14
N SER A 75 0.04 -13.39 4.56
CA SER A 75 0.69 -14.38 5.42
C SER A 75 1.53 -15.35 4.59
N LEU A 76 0.99 -15.83 3.46
CA LEU A 76 1.69 -16.67 2.49
C LEU A 76 1.51 -16.10 1.07
N GLN A 77 2.53 -16.28 0.24
CA GLN A 77 2.51 -15.83 -1.15
C GLN A 77 3.36 -16.77 -2.01
N ARG A 78 2.75 -17.42 -3.01
CA ARG A 78 3.46 -18.31 -3.94
C ARG A 78 4.64 -17.59 -4.59
N GLY A 79 5.76 -18.29 -4.73
CA GLY A 79 6.98 -17.73 -5.33
C GLY A 79 7.82 -16.89 -4.37
N THR A 80 7.58 -17.05 -3.06
CA THR A 80 8.33 -16.39 -1.97
C THR A 80 8.59 -17.40 -0.86
N THR A 81 9.70 -17.24 -0.14
CA THR A 81 10.05 -18.07 1.01
C THR A 81 9.76 -17.32 2.30
N GLY A 82 9.14 -18.00 3.28
CA GLY A 82 8.86 -17.42 4.60
C GLY A 82 7.82 -16.29 4.59
N ARG A 83 7.90 -15.41 5.61
CA ARG A 83 6.92 -14.33 5.83
C ARG A 83 7.32 -13.06 5.06
N ASN A 84 6.89 -12.95 3.81
CA ASN A 84 7.32 -11.93 2.85
C ASN A 84 6.93 -10.46 3.17
N PHE A 85 6.15 -10.22 4.22
CA PHE A 85 5.77 -8.88 4.69
C PHE A 85 6.33 -8.54 6.08
N VAL A 86 7.22 -9.39 6.61
CA VAL A 86 7.89 -9.18 7.90
C VAL A 86 9.26 -8.56 7.67
N VAL A 87 9.58 -7.53 8.46
CA VAL A 87 10.86 -6.82 8.38
C VAL A 87 12.00 -7.74 8.87
N PRO A 88 13.07 -7.94 8.06
CA PRO A 88 14.16 -8.85 8.40
C PRO A 88 15.27 -8.20 9.24
N TYR A 89 15.40 -6.87 9.16
CA TYR A 89 16.52 -6.12 9.73
C TYR A 89 16.28 -5.77 11.20
N ARG A 90 17.34 -5.80 12.02
CA ARG A 90 17.26 -5.38 13.44
C ARG A 90 16.71 -3.96 13.57
N ARG A 91 17.18 -3.04 12.72
CA ARG A 91 16.69 -1.67 12.55
C ARG A 91 16.68 -1.34 11.06
N GLY A 92 15.69 -0.57 10.63
CA GLY A 92 15.59 -0.13 9.24
C GLY A 92 14.53 0.94 9.04
N LYS A 93 14.33 1.30 7.78
CA LYS A 93 13.32 2.28 7.36
C LYS A 93 12.56 1.77 6.14
N VAL A 94 11.23 1.90 6.16
CA VAL A 94 10.43 1.81 4.93
C VAL A 94 10.57 3.14 4.21
N VAL A 95 11.02 3.12 2.95
CA VAL A 95 11.33 4.34 2.18
C VAL A 95 10.41 4.53 0.97
N THR A 96 9.90 3.45 0.40
CA THR A 96 8.93 3.49 -0.70
C THR A 96 8.01 2.27 -0.63
N TRP A 97 6.84 2.39 -1.23
CA TRP A 97 5.92 1.28 -1.44
C TRP A 97 5.31 1.38 -2.83
N SER A 98 4.89 0.25 -3.38
CA SER A 98 4.18 0.22 -4.66
C SER A 98 2.88 -0.54 -4.55
N ILE A 99 1.95 -0.26 -5.46
CA ILE A 99 0.66 -0.94 -5.54
C ILE A 99 0.27 -1.12 -7.00
N SER A 100 -0.09 -2.34 -7.37
CA SER A 100 -0.59 -2.68 -8.71
C SER A 100 -2.12 -2.60 -8.70
N LEU A 101 -2.67 -1.72 -9.53
CA LEU A 101 -4.08 -1.38 -9.56
C LEU A 101 -4.70 -1.84 -10.88
N SER A 102 -5.87 -2.49 -10.83
CA SER A 102 -6.66 -2.69 -12.06
C SER A 102 -7.30 -1.38 -12.50
N ASN A 103 -7.98 -1.40 -13.65
CA ASN A 103 -8.67 -0.25 -14.22
C ASN A 103 -10.19 -0.49 -14.24
N PRO A 104 -10.89 -0.34 -13.10
CA PRO A 104 -12.33 -0.54 -13.03
C PRO A 104 -13.09 0.30 -14.06
N THR A 105 -14.13 -0.28 -14.65
CA THR A 105 -14.96 0.45 -15.62
C THR A 105 -15.68 1.62 -14.96
N ARG A 106 -15.74 2.75 -15.67
CA ARG A 106 -16.39 3.99 -15.20
C ARG A 106 -17.81 4.15 -15.69
N ARG A 107 -18.17 3.44 -16.76
CA ARG A 107 -19.47 3.46 -17.42
C ARG A 107 -19.93 2.04 -17.63
N ASP A 108 -21.23 1.88 -17.75
CA ASP A 108 -21.85 0.61 -18.12
C ASP A 108 -21.37 0.21 -19.52
N SER A 109 -21.32 -1.09 -19.75
CA SER A 109 -20.91 -1.67 -21.02
C SER A 109 -21.75 -2.89 -21.31
N GLN A 110 -22.24 -3.01 -22.54
CA GLN A 110 -22.90 -4.24 -22.99
C GLN A 110 -21.98 -5.46 -22.90
N SER A 111 -20.67 -5.28 -23.09
CA SER A 111 -19.68 -6.37 -23.06
C SER A 111 -19.23 -6.74 -21.63
N PHE A 112 -19.25 -5.79 -20.68
CA PHE A 112 -18.64 -5.97 -19.36
C PHE A 112 -19.59 -5.75 -18.18
N GLY A 113 -20.86 -5.41 -18.46
CA GLY A 113 -21.88 -5.14 -17.46
C GLY A 113 -21.80 -3.74 -16.84
N PRO A 114 -22.38 -3.56 -15.64
CA PRO A 114 -22.45 -2.27 -14.95
C PRO A 114 -21.07 -1.68 -14.61
N ALA A 115 -21.05 -0.36 -14.43
CA ALA A 115 -19.87 0.39 -14.04
C ALA A 115 -19.33 -0.05 -12.66
N GLN A 116 -18.09 -0.53 -12.63
CA GLN A 116 -17.46 -1.04 -11.41
C GLN A 116 -17.06 0.07 -10.44
N GLN A 117 -16.49 1.17 -10.94
CA GLN A 117 -16.00 2.26 -10.08
C GLN A 117 -17.13 2.96 -9.29
N PRO A 118 -18.27 3.35 -9.91
CA PRO A 118 -19.40 3.91 -9.17
C PRO A 118 -19.94 2.97 -8.09
N TYR A 119 -20.04 1.67 -8.40
CA TYR A 119 -20.48 0.66 -7.43
C TYR A 119 -19.58 0.62 -6.19
N PHE A 120 -18.26 0.55 -6.37
CA PHE A 120 -17.33 0.54 -5.23
C PHE A 120 -17.30 1.86 -4.46
N ASN A 121 -17.46 3.00 -5.14
CA ASN A 121 -17.59 4.30 -4.48
C ASN A 121 -18.83 4.35 -3.58
N LYS A 122 -19.98 3.83 -4.05
CA LYS A 122 -21.20 3.71 -3.24
C LYS A 122 -20.98 2.82 -2.02
N LEU A 123 -20.34 1.66 -2.22
CA LEU A 123 -20.20 0.63 -1.19
C LEU A 123 -19.16 0.99 -0.10
N PHE A 124 -18.02 1.56 -0.50
CA PHE A 124 -16.87 1.78 0.37
C PHE A 124 -16.53 3.25 0.63
N GLY A 125 -17.18 4.18 -0.08
CA GLY A 125 -16.85 5.61 -0.09
C GLY A 125 -15.86 5.98 -1.20
N SER A 126 -15.71 7.28 -1.42
CA SER A 126 -14.81 7.85 -2.43
C SER A 126 -13.91 8.94 -1.82
N PRO A 127 -12.75 9.24 -2.43
CA PRO A 127 -12.10 8.52 -3.54
C PRO A 127 -11.50 7.17 -3.08
N SER A 128 -10.95 6.40 -4.02
CA SER A 128 -10.16 5.20 -3.71
C SER A 128 -8.85 5.64 -3.05
N ARG A 129 -8.55 5.12 -1.85
CA ARG A 129 -7.39 5.55 -1.05
C ARG A 129 -6.68 4.36 -0.43
N ALA A 130 -5.35 4.45 -0.36
CA ALA A 130 -4.55 3.52 0.43
C ALA A 130 -3.25 4.15 0.95
N GLY A 131 -2.65 3.50 1.93
CA GLY A 131 -1.30 3.79 2.43
C GLY A 131 -0.71 2.55 3.10
N ILE A 132 0.53 2.65 3.58
CA ILE A 132 1.17 1.55 4.30
C ILE A 132 1.20 1.79 5.81
N SER A 133 1.25 0.71 6.57
CA SER A 133 1.22 0.71 8.03
C SER A 133 2.25 -0.27 8.57
N VAL A 134 2.94 0.12 9.63
CA VAL A 134 3.89 -0.71 10.35
C VAL A 134 3.21 -1.25 11.61
N LEU A 135 3.07 -2.56 11.67
CA LEU A 135 2.35 -3.28 12.71
C LEU A 135 3.32 -4.08 13.57
N ARG A 136 3.16 -4.01 14.89
CA ARG A 136 3.89 -4.85 15.83
C ARG A 136 2.95 -5.82 16.51
N GLN A 137 3.22 -7.11 16.36
CA GLN A 137 2.43 -8.14 17.02
C GLN A 137 2.62 -8.06 18.54
N THR A 138 1.52 -8.08 19.30
CA THR A 138 1.56 -7.93 20.76
C THR A 138 1.26 -9.22 21.51
N ASN A 139 0.67 -10.22 20.86
CA ASN A 139 0.38 -11.53 21.44
C ASN A 139 1.15 -12.65 20.72
N LYS A 140 1.41 -13.76 21.42
CA LYS A 140 2.08 -14.94 20.86
C LYS A 140 1.13 -16.07 20.48
N LYS A 141 -0.06 -16.15 21.09
CA LYS A 141 -1.05 -17.23 20.91
C LYS A 141 -2.37 -16.69 20.33
N GLY A 142 -3.09 -17.54 19.61
CA GLY A 142 -4.39 -17.24 19.02
C GLY A 142 -4.32 -16.32 17.80
N ASN A 143 -5.45 -15.71 17.45
CA ASN A 143 -5.52 -14.73 16.37
C ASN A 143 -4.57 -13.55 16.63
N PRO A 144 -3.78 -13.11 15.65
CA PRO A 144 -2.76 -12.11 15.89
C PRO A 144 -3.38 -10.74 16.19
N VAL A 145 -2.85 -10.08 17.20
CA VAL A 145 -3.19 -8.73 17.63
C VAL A 145 -1.99 -7.85 17.36
N PHE A 146 -2.23 -6.75 16.66
CA PHE A 146 -1.18 -5.82 16.27
C PHE A 146 -1.43 -4.44 16.86
N ARG A 147 -0.34 -3.83 17.35
CA ARG A 147 -0.28 -2.40 17.61
C ARG A 147 0.20 -1.66 16.36
N LEU A 148 -0.51 -0.61 15.95
CA LEU A 148 -0.06 0.26 14.86
C LEU A 148 1.06 1.18 15.34
N ILE A 149 2.29 0.98 14.85
CA ILE A 149 3.47 1.73 15.29
C ILE A 149 3.69 2.98 14.44
N ARG A 150 3.57 2.85 13.12
CA ARG A 150 3.75 3.93 12.15
C ARG A 150 2.78 3.75 10.98
N ARG A 151 2.49 4.84 10.26
CA ARG A 151 1.73 4.82 9.01
C ARG A 151 2.24 5.88 8.05
N SER A 152 2.10 5.65 6.75
CA SER A 152 2.29 6.69 5.75
C SER A 152 1.08 7.62 5.68
N ALA A 153 1.22 8.72 4.92
CA ALA A 153 0.06 9.44 4.39
C ALA A 153 -0.78 8.51 3.48
N LEU A 154 -2.08 8.79 3.40
CA LEU A 154 -3.01 8.12 2.49
C LEU A 154 -2.92 8.76 1.11
N GLN A 155 -2.66 7.95 0.09
CA GLN A 155 -2.61 8.35 -1.31
C GLN A 155 -3.97 8.16 -1.97
N THR A 156 -4.33 9.07 -2.87
CA THR A 156 -5.49 8.91 -3.75
C THR A 156 -5.09 8.06 -4.96
N LEU A 157 -5.83 6.99 -5.21
CA LEU A 157 -5.44 5.96 -6.17
C LEU A 157 -6.06 6.12 -7.56
N ASN A 158 -7.19 6.83 -7.68
CA ASN A 158 -7.94 6.96 -8.93
C ASN A 158 -7.10 7.35 -10.16
N PRO A 159 -6.12 8.29 -10.07
CA PRO A 159 -5.27 8.65 -11.22
C PRO A 159 -4.36 7.52 -11.72
N TYR A 160 -4.12 6.50 -10.90
CA TYR A 160 -3.17 5.43 -11.17
C TYR A 160 -3.83 4.10 -11.56
N PHE A 161 -5.16 4.08 -11.71
CA PHE A 161 -5.89 2.88 -12.12
C PHE A 161 -5.36 2.31 -13.45
N GLY A 162 -5.12 1.01 -13.48
CA GLY A 162 -4.51 0.29 -14.61
C GLY A 162 -2.99 0.21 -14.58
N THR A 163 -2.32 0.81 -13.59
CA THR A 163 -0.85 0.87 -13.51
C THR A 163 -0.32 0.24 -12.23
N THR A 164 1.00 0.05 -12.17
CA THR A 164 1.72 -0.13 -10.91
C THR A 164 2.40 1.18 -10.57
N VAL A 165 1.95 1.82 -9.49
CA VAL A 165 2.49 3.11 -9.03
C VAL A 165 3.40 2.90 -7.83
N HIS A 166 4.46 3.71 -7.75
CA HIS A 166 5.41 3.74 -6.65
C HIS A 166 5.27 5.07 -5.90
N PHE A 167 5.17 5.00 -4.57
CA PHE A 167 5.07 6.15 -3.70
C PHE A 167 6.28 6.22 -2.78
N ALA A 168 7.16 7.18 -3.04
CA ALA A 168 8.24 7.53 -2.11
C ALA A 168 7.64 8.14 -0.84
N LEU A 169 8.17 7.74 0.32
CA LEU A 169 7.76 8.31 1.60
C LEU A 169 8.57 9.57 1.89
N VAL A 170 7.89 10.71 1.94
CA VAL A 170 8.48 11.99 2.39
C VAL A 170 9.17 11.82 3.75
N LYS A 171 8.54 11.09 4.67
CA LYS A 171 9.12 10.67 5.95
C LYS A 171 9.22 9.15 6.00
N PRO A 172 10.43 8.58 5.90
CA PRO A 172 10.62 7.14 6.05
C PRO A 172 10.11 6.62 7.39
N LEU A 173 9.51 5.42 7.38
CA LEU A 173 8.95 4.82 8.59
C LEU A 173 9.98 3.93 9.27
N ASN A 174 10.39 4.27 10.49
CA ASN A 174 11.28 3.41 11.27
C ASN A 174 10.62 2.06 11.57
N VAL A 175 11.37 0.99 11.35
CA VAL A 175 10.96 -0.40 11.57
C VAL A 175 12.04 -1.18 12.29
N ILE A 176 11.65 -2.24 12.98
CA ILE A 176 12.56 -3.25 13.53
C ILE A 176 12.16 -4.65 13.07
N ARG A 177 13.03 -5.63 13.33
CA ARG A 177 12.81 -7.02 12.98
C ARG A 177 11.48 -7.51 13.56
N GLY A 178 10.69 -8.21 12.75
CA GLY A 178 9.42 -8.79 13.18
C GLY A 178 8.22 -7.84 13.04
N ASP A 179 8.44 -6.54 12.81
CA ASP A 179 7.35 -5.65 12.39
C ASP A 179 6.79 -6.13 11.04
N VAL A 180 5.48 -6.02 10.86
CA VAL A 180 4.78 -6.34 9.61
C VAL A 180 4.45 -5.04 8.89
N VAL A 181 4.80 -4.95 7.60
CA VAL A 181 4.33 -3.86 6.74
C VAL A 181 3.03 -4.29 6.09
N ALA A 182 1.95 -3.56 6.37
CA ALA A 182 0.59 -3.84 5.93
C ALA A 182 0.05 -2.73 5.02
N LEU A 183 -0.88 -3.08 4.13
CA LEU A 183 -1.64 -2.14 3.31
C LEU A 183 -2.90 -1.70 4.05
N THR A 184 -3.08 -0.40 4.22
CA THR A 184 -4.26 0.21 4.83
C THR A 184 -5.11 0.88 3.76
N ILE A 185 -6.35 0.41 3.62
CA ILE A 185 -7.35 0.84 2.65
C ILE A 185 -8.58 1.35 3.42
N PRO A 186 -8.72 2.67 3.64
CA PRO A 186 -9.87 3.21 4.37
C PRO A 186 -11.16 3.23 3.56
N THR A 187 -11.08 3.39 2.24
CA THR A 187 -12.23 3.27 1.33
C THR A 187 -12.15 1.92 0.62
N TRP A 188 -11.67 1.90 -0.62
CA TRP A 188 -11.44 0.70 -1.42
C TRP A 188 -10.19 0.85 -2.28
N ALA A 189 -9.60 -0.26 -2.70
CA ALA A 189 -8.50 -0.29 -3.65
C ALA A 189 -8.62 -1.49 -4.60
N PRO A 190 -8.52 -1.29 -5.93
CA PRO A 190 -8.54 -2.36 -6.92
C PRO A 190 -7.17 -3.07 -7.05
N ALA A 191 -6.56 -3.41 -5.92
CA ALA A 191 -5.21 -3.98 -5.82
C ALA A 191 -5.23 -5.45 -5.39
N PHE A 192 -6.15 -6.23 -5.95
CA PHE A 192 -6.44 -7.57 -5.47
C PHE A 192 -6.48 -8.59 -6.60
N TRP A 193 -5.90 -9.75 -6.37
CA TRP A 193 -5.94 -10.88 -7.29
C TRP A 193 -6.53 -12.10 -6.63
N THR A 194 -7.43 -12.77 -7.36
CA THR A 194 -7.90 -14.13 -7.10
C THR A 194 -7.86 -14.94 -8.40
N PRO A 195 -7.54 -16.24 -8.37
CA PRO A 195 -7.55 -17.06 -9.57
C PRO A 195 -8.98 -17.35 -10.02
N TYR A 196 -9.21 -17.36 -11.34
CA TYR A 196 -10.52 -17.75 -11.91
C TYR A 196 -10.96 -19.16 -11.48
N ALA A 197 -10.01 -20.06 -11.22
CA ALA A 197 -10.28 -21.38 -10.66
C ALA A 197 -11.12 -21.36 -9.37
N CYS A 198 -11.05 -20.28 -8.59
CA CYS A 198 -11.82 -20.07 -7.36
C CYS A 198 -13.10 -19.25 -7.55
N ALA A 199 -13.43 -18.85 -8.78
CA ALA A 199 -14.72 -18.21 -9.03
C ALA A 199 -15.85 -19.23 -8.86
N ALA A 200 -17.02 -18.75 -8.44
CA ALA A 200 -18.23 -19.57 -8.37
C ALA A 200 -18.61 -20.07 -9.76
N SER A 201 -18.96 -21.35 -9.85
CA SER A 201 -19.44 -22.03 -11.05
C SER A 201 -20.97 -22.19 -10.99
N ARG A 202 -21.57 -22.60 -12.12
CA ARG A 202 -23.02 -22.83 -12.21
C ARG A 202 -23.52 -23.99 -11.34
N SER A 203 -22.66 -24.95 -10.99
CA SER A 203 -23.02 -26.08 -10.12
C SER A 203 -22.97 -25.74 -8.63
N GLY A 204 -22.66 -24.49 -8.26
CA GLY A 204 -22.48 -24.08 -6.86
C GLY A 204 -21.06 -24.30 -6.31
N ASP A 205 -20.22 -25.07 -7.02
CA ASP A 205 -18.80 -25.26 -6.69
C ASP A 205 -17.92 -24.16 -7.28
N VAL A 206 -16.59 -24.26 -7.07
CA VAL A 206 -15.62 -23.41 -7.78
C VAL A 206 -15.27 -23.98 -9.16
N VAL A 207 -14.92 -23.12 -10.12
CA VAL A 207 -14.60 -23.49 -11.51
C VAL A 207 -13.56 -24.61 -11.64
N ASN A 208 -12.52 -24.63 -10.80
CA ASN A 208 -11.54 -25.72 -10.77
C ASN A 208 -11.07 -25.98 -9.33
N PRO A 209 -11.64 -26.97 -8.63
CA PRO A 209 -11.35 -27.23 -7.22
C PRO A 209 -9.88 -27.50 -6.93
N ALA A 210 -9.20 -28.34 -7.72
CA ALA A 210 -7.80 -28.69 -7.50
C ALA A 210 -6.85 -27.48 -7.63
N ARG A 211 -7.07 -26.63 -8.65
CA ARG A 211 -6.30 -25.40 -8.84
C ARG A 211 -6.65 -24.36 -7.78
N CYS A 212 -7.92 -24.26 -7.39
CA CYS A 212 -8.32 -23.35 -6.33
C CYS A 212 -7.69 -23.73 -4.99
N GLU A 213 -7.71 -25.00 -4.64
CA GLU A 213 -7.11 -25.53 -3.42
C GLU A 213 -5.58 -25.34 -3.41
N THR A 214 -4.92 -25.53 -4.55
CA THR A 214 -3.51 -25.15 -4.70
C THR A 214 -3.27 -23.67 -4.45
N ALA A 215 -4.14 -22.79 -4.95
CA ALA A 215 -4.04 -21.35 -4.68
C ALA A 215 -4.32 -21.01 -3.21
N SER A 216 -5.26 -21.72 -2.57
CA SER A 216 -5.64 -21.59 -1.16
C SER A 216 -4.49 -21.88 -0.21
N ARG A 217 -3.68 -22.91 -0.49
CA ARG A 217 -2.50 -23.24 0.31
C ARG A 217 -1.35 -22.25 0.14
N ASN A 218 -1.22 -21.67 -1.05
CA ASN A 218 -0.04 -20.89 -1.41
C ASN A 218 -0.22 -19.37 -1.30
N ASN A 219 -1.46 -18.87 -1.19
CA ASN A 219 -1.73 -17.44 -1.15
C ASN A 219 -2.77 -17.15 -0.07
N THR A 220 -2.29 -16.65 1.06
CA THR A 220 -3.15 -16.37 2.21
C THR A 220 -2.82 -15.03 2.81
N TRP A 221 -3.81 -14.40 3.42
CA TRP A 221 -3.67 -13.06 3.96
C TRP A 221 -4.55 -12.82 5.16
N ARG A 222 -4.21 -11.79 5.93
CA ARG A 222 -4.93 -11.40 7.12
C ARG A 222 -5.33 -9.95 7.05
N ALA A 223 -6.50 -9.65 7.61
CA ALA A 223 -7.04 -8.30 7.66
C ALA A 223 -7.49 -7.93 9.07
N SER A 224 -7.59 -6.63 9.33
CA SER A 224 -8.11 -6.02 10.56
C SER A 224 -9.62 -6.20 10.78
N ARG A 225 -10.17 -7.36 10.38
CA ARG A 225 -11.56 -7.75 10.61
C ARG A 225 -11.63 -8.76 11.75
N GLN A 226 -12.73 -8.75 12.49
CA GLN A 226 -12.97 -9.68 13.59
C GLN A 226 -13.11 -11.11 13.06
N SER A 227 -12.75 -12.10 13.88
CA SER A 227 -12.99 -13.51 13.55
C SER A 227 -14.48 -13.75 13.27
N GLY A 228 -14.82 -14.53 12.25
CA GLY A 228 -16.21 -14.79 11.85
C GLY A 228 -16.89 -13.66 11.06
N ARG A 229 -16.23 -12.50 10.88
CA ARG A 229 -16.74 -11.36 10.09
C ARG A 229 -15.95 -11.17 8.79
N CYS A 230 -15.65 -12.28 8.11
CA CYS A 230 -14.72 -12.28 6.99
C CYS A 230 -15.39 -12.08 5.63
N SER A 231 -16.63 -12.54 5.49
CA SER A 231 -17.44 -12.43 4.27
C SER A 231 -18.01 -11.02 4.14
N ILE A 232 -17.46 -10.26 3.19
CA ILE A 232 -17.86 -8.89 2.90
C ILE A 232 -18.64 -8.88 1.59
N GLY A 233 -19.74 -8.15 1.56
CA GLY A 233 -20.57 -8.02 0.38
C GLY A 233 -21.77 -7.13 0.68
N THR A 234 -22.80 -7.31 -0.12
CA THR A 234 -24.10 -6.66 0.04
C THR A 234 -25.16 -7.67 0.50
N ASP A 235 -26.26 -7.16 1.04
CA ASP A 235 -27.52 -7.91 1.19
C ASP A 235 -28.31 -7.91 -0.14
N ASP A 236 -29.50 -8.53 -0.13
CA ASP A 236 -30.38 -8.62 -1.31
C ASP A 236 -30.87 -7.25 -1.82
N PHE A 237 -30.63 -6.17 -1.07
CA PHE A 237 -30.99 -4.80 -1.42
C PHE A 237 -29.76 -3.94 -1.78
N ASP A 238 -28.63 -4.57 -2.13
CA ASP A 238 -27.36 -3.91 -2.45
C ASP A 238 -26.80 -3.03 -1.32
N ARG A 239 -27.20 -3.27 -0.07
CA ARG A 239 -26.68 -2.53 1.09
C ARG A 239 -25.50 -3.26 1.68
N PRO A 240 -24.48 -2.56 2.20
CA PRO A 240 -23.34 -3.20 2.86
C PRO A 240 -23.81 -4.18 3.94
N ASN A 241 -23.35 -5.43 3.91
CA ASN A 241 -23.67 -6.40 4.95
C ASN A 241 -23.07 -5.96 6.31
N LYS A 242 -23.52 -6.56 7.42
CA LYS A 242 -23.05 -6.20 8.78
C LYS A 242 -21.52 -6.25 8.92
N ALA A 243 -20.88 -7.27 8.34
CA ALA A 243 -19.43 -7.41 8.39
C ALA A 243 -18.70 -6.25 7.67
N LEU A 244 -19.25 -5.73 6.58
CA LEU A 244 -18.75 -4.55 5.90
C LEU A 244 -19.00 -3.27 6.70
N GLN A 245 -20.20 -3.13 7.27
CA GLN A 245 -20.56 -1.98 8.10
C GLN A 245 -19.69 -1.86 9.34
N GLU A 246 -19.21 -2.97 9.89
CA GLU A 246 -18.32 -3.03 11.07
C GLU A 246 -16.82 -3.04 10.69
N SER A 247 -16.50 -3.28 9.41
CA SER A 247 -15.13 -3.27 8.93
C SER A 247 -14.51 -1.89 9.10
N ARG A 248 -13.35 -1.84 9.75
CA ARG A 248 -12.59 -0.61 9.93
C ARG A 248 -11.11 -0.88 9.58
N PRO A 249 -10.42 0.01 8.87
CA PRO A 249 -8.97 -0.01 8.81
C PRO A 249 -8.37 0.34 10.19
N GLN A 250 -7.14 -0.06 10.47
CA GLN A 250 -6.40 0.38 11.66
C GLN A 250 -5.62 1.67 11.33
N GLN A 251 -6.17 2.84 11.70
CA GLN A 251 -5.57 4.14 11.35
C GLN A 251 -5.02 4.92 12.56
N LYS A 252 -5.57 4.69 13.76
CA LYS A 252 -5.15 5.37 14.98
C LYS A 252 -3.79 4.83 15.45
N LEU A 253 -2.77 5.68 15.50
CA LEU A 253 -1.45 5.31 16.02
C LEU A 253 -1.57 4.73 17.43
N ASN A 254 -0.74 3.74 17.74
CA ASN A 254 -0.73 2.99 18.99
C ASN A 254 -2.01 2.19 19.33
N SER A 255 -3.06 2.26 18.50
CA SER A 255 -4.22 1.39 18.67
C SER A 255 -3.81 -0.07 18.54
N ARG A 256 -4.49 -0.95 19.29
CA ARG A 256 -4.37 -2.40 19.17
C ARG A 256 -5.57 -2.95 18.42
N ARG A 257 -5.34 -3.94 17.56
CA ARG A 257 -6.42 -4.56 16.80
C ARG A 257 -6.11 -6.00 16.47
N GLN A 258 -7.13 -6.86 16.59
CA GLN A 258 -7.06 -8.23 16.14
C GLN A 258 -7.19 -8.31 14.62
N TYR A 259 -6.39 -9.19 14.02
CA TYR A 259 -6.42 -9.53 12.61
C TYR A 259 -7.00 -10.95 12.49
N GLY A 260 -8.29 -11.04 12.82
CA GLY A 260 -8.99 -12.30 13.05
C GLY A 260 -9.32 -13.04 11.77
N CYS A 261 -9.62 -12.32 10.69
CA CYS A 261 -9.89 -12.94 9.40
C CYS A 261 -8.62 -13.44 8.72
N TYR A 262 -8.66 -14.71 8.33
CA TYR A 262 -7.65 -15.39 7.52
C TYR A 262 -8.29 -15.81 6.21
N TYR A 263 -7.78 -15.22 5.13
CA TYR A 263 -8.30 -15.41 3.78
C TYR A 263 -7.36 -16.29 2.99
N LYS A 264 -7.93 -17.07 2.06
CA LYS A 264 -7.21 -17.99 1.18
C LYS A 264 -7.41 -17.61 -0.28
N ALA A 265 -6.55 -18.16 -1.13
CA ALA A 265 -6.58 -18.06 -2.59
C ALA A 265 -6.55 -16.63 -3.16
N ALA A 266 -5.89 -15.71 -2.45
CA ALA A 266 -5.86 -14.32 -2.89
C ALA A 266 -4.58 -13.57 -2.53
N ARG A 267 -4.34 -12.45 -3.22
CA ARG A 267 -3.20 -11.57 -3.00
C ARG A 267 -3.58 -10.10 -2.96
N LEU A 268 -3.12 -9.42 -1.91
CA LEU A 268 -2.97 -7.97 -1.89
C LEU A 268 -1.73 -7.59 -2.71
N LEU A 269 -1.90 -6.80 -3.77
CA LEU A 269 -0.86 -6.50 -4.75
C LEU A 269 -0.12 -5.20 -4.42
N TYR A 270 0.67 -5.25 -3.36
CA TYR A 270 1.54 -4.15 -2.96
C TYR A 270 2.92 -4.65 -2.54
N THR A 271 3.92 -3.79 -2.62
CA THR A 271 5.26 -4.06 -2.10
C THR A 271 5.73 -2.91 -1.23
N ALA A 272 6.72 -3.16 -0.37
CA ALA A 272 7.37 -2.13 0.43
C ALA A 272 8.87 -2.32 0.45
N THR A 273 9.62 -1.27 0.12
CA THR A 273 11.08 -1.30 0.17
C THR A 273 11.56 -0.87 1.54
N VAL A 274 12.31 -1.76 2.18
CA VAL A 274 12.96 -1.53 3.46
C VAL A 274 14.46 -1.50 3.26
N VAL A 275 15.09 -0.48 3.81
CA VAL A 275 16.56 -0.36 3.89
C VAL A 275 16.99 -0.59 5.34
N ALA A 276 18.04 -1.37 5.56
CA ALA A 276 18.62 -1.51 6.89
C ALA A 276 19.19 -0.15 7.36
N ARG A 277 19.30 0.05 8.67
CA ARG A 277 20.06 1.16 9.25
C ARG A 277 21.32 0.64 9.89
#